data_AF-A0A8J3KW78-F1
#
_entry.id   AF-A0A8J3KW78-F1
#
_cell.length_a   1.000
_cell.length_b   1.000
_cell.length_c   1.000
_cell.angle_alpha   90.00
_cell.angle_beta   90.00
_cell.angle_gamma   90.00
#
_symmetry.space_group_name_H-M   'P 1'
#
loop_
_entity.id
_entity.type
_entity.pdbx_description
1 polymer ?
#
loop_
_entity_poly.entity_id
_entity_poly.type
_entity_poly.pdbx_seq_one_letter_code
_entity_poly.pdbx_strand_id
1 'polypeptide(L)'
;MRRLVAYPLMALGLVTASLAIASPASAHGYVSSPPSRQALCASGRVGDCGPIQYEPQSVEGPKGQRNCHGGLAQFAVLNDDSRNWPATSVGSSVTFNWVLTARHSTSSWEYYIGSRRIAFFEDGGRQPNATVSHQVSLAGFSGRQKLLAIWNIGDTPMAFYNCIDLQVGGGGPSPTAAPSPTARPSASPTARPSTRPTVRPSSPAVSPTPRPTGTVPGGAQWAPGTTYRTGDEVTYQGVRYRCRQSHTSIVTWEPSYYTLALWLPI
;
A
#
# COMPACT_ATOMS: atom_id res chain seq x y z
N MET A 1 59.50 -22.03 -59.66
CA MET A 1 58.35 -22.49 -58.84
C MET A 1 58.00 -21.40 -57.83
N ARG A 2 56.95 -20.60 -58.06
CA ARG A 2 56.46 -19.58 -57.10
C ARG A 2 55.21 -20.13 -56.43
N ARG A 3 55.25 -20.30 -55.10
CA ARG A 3 54.12 -20.75 -54.29
C ARG A 3 53.30 -19.53 -53.85
N LEU A 4 52.03 -19.50 -54.20
CA LEU A 4 51.06 -18.53 -53.70
C LEU A 4 50.57 -19.01 -52.33
N VAL A 5 50.72 -18.15 -51.31
CA VAL A 5 50.17 -18.37 -49.97
C VAL A 5 48.96 -17.46 -49.82
N ALA A 6 47.77 -18.04 -49.69
CA ALA A 6 46.54 -17.33 -49.36
C ALA A 6 46.43 -17.18 -47.84
N TYR A 7 46.26 -15.94 -47.37
CA TYR A 7 45.94 -15.65 -45.96
C TYR A 7 44.42 -15.59 -45.80
N PRO A 8 43.82 -16.28 -44.80
CA PRO A 8 42.41 -16.12 -44.53
C PRO A 8 42.17 -14.79 -43.79
N LEU A 9 41.27 -13.98 -44.33
CA LEU A 9 40.74 -12.79 -43.65
C LEU A 9 39.86 -13.26 -42.48
N MET A 10 40.38 -13.17 -41.26
CA MET A 10 39.59 -13.28 -40.03
C MET A 10 38.79 -11.98 -39.85
N ALA A 11 37.49 -12.01 -40.15
CA ALA A 11 36.58 -10.93 -39.79
C ALA A 11 36.27 -11.02 -38.29
N LEU A 12 36.86 -10.13 -37.49
CA LEU A 12 36.58 -9.99 -36.07
C LEU A 12 35.26 -9.22 -35.91
N GLY A 13 34.15 -9.92 -35.67
CA GLY A 13 32.86 -9.31 -35.36
C GLY A 13 32.87 -8.73 -33.94
N LEU A 14 32.84 -7.39 -33.83
CA LEU A 14 32.61 -6.69 -32.57
C LEU A 14 31.15 -6.89 -32.12
N VAL A 15 30.91 -7.79 -31.17
CA VAL A 15 29.64 -7.86 -30.45
C VAL A 15 29.64 -6.73 -29.43
N THR A 16 29.07 -5.57 -29.80
CA THR A 16 28.77 -4.51 -28.84
C THR A 16 27.55 -4.93 -28.01
N ALA A 17 27.79 -5.53 -26.85
CA ALA A 17 26.73 -5.76 -25.87
C ALA A 17 26.36 -4.42 -25.21
N SER A 18 25.27 -3.81 -25.66
CA SER A 18 24.71 -2.62 -25.04
C SER A 18 24.25 -2.96 -23.62
N LEU A 19 24.95 -2.46 -22.59
CA LEU A 19 24.42 -2.48 -21.23
C LEU A 19 23.24 -1.50 -21.17
N ALA A 20 22.01 -2.03 -21.29
CA ALA A 20 20.81 -1.26 -21.01
C ALA A 20 20.74 -1.01 -19.50
N ILE A 21 21.06 0.21 -19.07
CA ILE A 21 20.82 0.66 -17.70
C ILE A 21 19.30 0.78 -17.55
N ALA A 22 18.69 -0.07 -16.75
CA ALA A 22 17.26 0.04 -16.45
C ALA A 22 17.02 1.32 -15.65
N SER A 23 16.38 2.30 -16.27
CA SER A 23 15.94 3.51 -15.56
C SER A 23 14.84 3.13 -14.57
N PRO A 24 14.89 3.63 -13.32
CA PRO A 24 13.79 3.46 -12.39
C PRO A 24 12.52 4.09 -12.98
N ALA A 25 11.39 3.45 -12.76
CA ALA A 25 10.09 4.06 -12.89
C ALA A 25 9.95 5.12 -11.80
N SER A 26 9.59 6.34 -12.18
CA SER A 26 9.15 7.36 -11.20
C SER A 26 7.71 7.05 -10.74
N ALA A 27 7.47 5.81 -10.34
CA ALA A 27 6.19 5.23 -9.96
C ALA A 27 6.29 4.79 -8.51
N HIS A 28 5.19 4.80 -7.78
CA HIS A 28 5.19 4.34 -6.39
C HIS A 28 3.79 3.88 -6.01
N GLY A 29 3.70 2.69 -5.42
CA GLY A 29 2.45 2.16 -4.95
C GLY A 29 2.53 0.77 -4.30
N TYR A 30 1.49 0.43 -3.55
CA TYR A 30 1.39 -0.84 -2.83
C TYR A 30 -0.06 -1.29 -2.64
N VAL A 31 -0.25 -2.57 -2.35
CA VAL A 31 -1.56 -3.14 -2.01
C VAL A 31 -1.85 -2.84 -0.54
N SER A 32 -2.90 -2.06 -0.33
CA SER A 32 -3.32 -1.60 0.99
C SER A 32 -4.35 -2.51 1.67
N SER A 33 -5.17 -3.21 0.89
CA SER A 33 -6.23 -4.06 1.42
C SER A 33 -6.55 -5.24 0.47
N PRO A 34 -6.55 -6.49 0.95
CA PRO A 34 -5.94 -6.93 2.21
C PRO A 34 -4.48 -6.46 2.31
N PRO A 35 -3.99 -6.09 3.50
CA PRO A 35 -2.71 -5.42 3.63
C PRO A 35 -1.57 -6.32 3.16
N SER A 36 -0.73 -5.78 2.28
CA SER A 36 0.53 -6.43 1.90
C SER A 36 1.53 -6.48 3.05
N ARG A 37 2.58 -7.29 2.91
CA ARG A 37 3.68 -7.39 3.89
C ARG A 37 4.30 -6.02 4.16
N GLN A 38 4.58 -5.23 3.11
CA GLN A 38 5.10 -3.87 3.28
C GLN A 38 4.08 -2.93 3.96
N ALA A 39 2.78 -3.07 3.70
CA ALA A 39 1.75 -2.29 4.39
C ALA A 39 1.67 -2.65 5.88
N LEU A 40 1.82 -3.94 6.23
CA LEU A 40 1.88 -4.40 7.62
C LEU A 40 3.11 -3.87 8.36
N CYS A 41 4.26 -3.77 7.68
CA CYS A 41 5.45 -3.11 8.20
C CYS A 41 5.19 -1.62 8.45
N ALA A 42 4.65 -0.90 7.46
CA ALA A 42 4.39 0.53 7.56
C ALA A 42 3.33 0.89 8.61
N SER A 43 2.37 0.00 8.88
CA SER A 43 1.38 0.20 9.94
C SER A 43 1.90 -0.17 11.34
N GLY A 44 3.16 -0.62 11.47
CA GLY A 44 3.73 -1.11 12.72
C GLY A 44 3.14 -2.44 13.23
N ARG A 45 2.37 -3.15 12.39
CA ARG A 45 1.77 -4.44 12.78
C ARG A 45 2.77 -5.58 12.68
N VAL A 46 3.80 -5.42 11.86
CA VAL A 46 5.00 -6.26 11.85
C VAL A 46 6.19 -5.33 12.09
N GLY A 47 6.95 -5.59 13.15
CA GLY A 47 8.16 -4.85 13.49
C GLY A 47 9.39 -5.36 12.73
N ASP A 48 10.53 -4.70 12.96
CA ASP A 48 11.85 -5.10 12.46
C ASP A 48 11.90 -5.34 10.95
N CYS A 49 11.27 -4.44 10.18
CA CYS A 49 11.23 -4.51 8.72
C CYS A 49 12.34 -3.69 8.03
N GLY A 50 13.15 -2.93 8.79
CA GLY A 50 14.16 -2.05 8.20
C GLY A 50 13.52 -0.92 7.37
N PRO A 51 14.13 -0.48 6.24
CA PRO A 51 13.70 0.73 5.54
C PRO A 51 12.27 0.65 4.97
N ILE A 52 11.78 -0.54 4.60
CA ILE A 52 10.47 -0.69 3.96
C ILE A 52 9.29 -0.20 4.83
N GLN A 53 9.45 -0.13 6.14
CA GLN A 53 8.41 0.40 7.02
C GLN A 53 8.14 1.90 6.80
N TYR A 54 9.08 2.64 6.21
CA TYR A 54 8.93 4.07 5.93
C TYR A 54 8.48 4.35 4.50
N GLU A 55 8.60 3.38 3.61
CA GLU A 55 8.38 3.55 2.18
C GLU A 55 7.71 2.32 1.53
N PRO A 56 6.55 1.86 2.01
CA PRO A 56 5.88 0.66 1.50
C PRO A 56 5.60 0.72 -0.01
N GLN A 57 5.50 1.93 -0.57
CA GLN A 57 5.27 2.19 -1.99
C GLN A 57 6.48 1.90 -2.92
N SER A 58 7.66 1.58 -2.39
CA SER A 58 8.93 1.62 -3.14
C SER A 58 9.50 0.25 -3.54
N VAL A 59 8.73 -0.84 -3.47
CA VAL A 59 9.21 -2.20 -3.83
C VAL A 59 9.27 -2.37 -5.36
N GLU A 60 10.15 -1.62 -5.99
CA GLU A 60 10.35 -1.55 -7.43
C GLU A 60 11.48 -2.48 -7.89
N GLY A 61 11.20 -3.34 -8.87
CA GLY A 61 12.19 -4.26 -9.43
C GLY A 61 12.05 -4.43 -10.94
N PRO A 62 13.06 -5.01 -11.62
CA PRO A 62 12.93 -5.37 -13.02
C PRO A 62 11.75 -6.31 -13.24
N LYS A 63 10.99 -6.14 -14.32
CA LYS A 63 9.89 -7.04 -14.71
C LYS A 63 10.34 -8.50 -14.73
N GLY A 64 9.39 -9.40 -14.44
CA GLY A 64 9.61 -10.85 -14.48
C GLY A 64 9.95 -11.50 -13.14
N GLN A 65 10.22 -10.73 -12.07
CA GLN A 65 10.41 -11.32 -10.74
C GLN A 65 9.15 -12.07 -10.25
N ARG A 66 9.38 -13.06 -9.40
CA ARG A 66 8.34 -13.86 -8.72
C ARG A 66 8.58 -13.93 -7.20
N ASN A 67 9.15 -12.86 -6.66
CA ASN A 67 9.47 -12.71 -5.25
C ASN A 67 8.80 -11.44 -4.67
N CYS A 68 8.76 -11.35 -3.33
CA CYS A 68 8.07 -10.31 -2.58
C CYS A 68 8.84 -8.98 -2.46
N HIS A 69 10.13 -8.96 -2.80
CA HIS A 69 11.03 -7.82 -2.57
C HIS A 69 11.52 -7.18 -3.89
N GLY A 70 11.04 -7.64 -5.04
CA GLY A 70 11.44 -7.11 -6.36
C GLY A 70 12.92 -7.31 -6.71
N GLY A 71 13.64 -8.19 -6.02
CA GLY A 71 15.09 -8.32 -6.18
C GLY A 71 15.92 -7.25 -5.44
N LEU A 72 15.28 -6.42 -4.62
CA LEU A 72 15.93 -5.38 -3.82
C LEU A 72 16.44 -5.90 -2.48
N ALA A 73 17.76 -6.01 -2.32
CA ALA A 73 18.38 -6.55 -1.11
C ALA A 73 17.98 -5.80 0.17
N GLN A 74 17.77 -4.48 0.08
CA GLN A 74 17.34 -3.66 1.21
C GLN A 74 15.93 -4.00 1.73
N PHE A 75 15.12 -4.70 0.92
CA PHE A 75 13.76 -5.14 1.27
C PHE A 75 13.65 -6.67 1.39
N ALA A 76 14.78 -7.37 1.52
CA ALA A 76 14.83 -8.84 1.58
C ALA A 76 13.94 -9.44 2.68
N VAL A 77 13.65 -8.70 3.76
CA VAL A 77 12.74 -9.14 4.83
C VAL A 77 11.36 -9.53 4.31
N LEU A 78 10.86 -8.89 3.24
CA LEU A 78 9.55 -9.21 2.65
C LEU A 78 9.51 -10.63 2.09
N ASN A 79 10.68 -11.19 1.75
CA ASN A 79 10.85 -12.53 1.22
C ASN A 79 11.04 -13.60 2.30
N ASP A 80 11.24 -13.21 3.56
CA ASP A 80 11.47 -14.13 4.66
C ASP A 80 10.14 -14.74 5.13
N ASP A 81 9.84 -15.95 4.64
CA ASP A 81 8.65 -16.70 4.99
C ASP A 81 8.73 -17.36 6.38
N SER A 82 9.89 -17.34 7.05
CA SER A 82 10.01 -17.86 8.43
C SER A 82 9.35 -16.93 9.45
N ARG A 83 9.11 -15.67 9.09
CA ARG A 83 8.41 -14.70 9.93
C ARG A 83 6.91 -15.03 10.00
N ASN A 84 6.32 -14.72 11.15
CA ASN A 84 4.89 -14.91 11.38
C ASN A 84 4.05 -13.80 10.73
N TRP A 85 4.09 -13.69 9.40
CA TRP A 85 3.29 -12.72 8.65
C TRP A 85 1.78 -12.91 8.89
N PRO A 86 1.08 -11.89 9.43
CA PRO A 86 -0.36 -11.95 9.65
C PRO A 86 -1.13 -12.20 8.36
N ALA A 87 -1.98 -13.23 8.37
CA ALA A 87 -2.85 -13.56 7.23
C ALA A 87 -4.25 -12.93 7.41
N THR A 88 -4.81 -12.39 6.33
CA THR A 88 -6.19 -11.86 6.33
C THR A 88 -7.18 -12.94 5.92
N SER A 89 -8.20 -13.19 6.75
CA SER A 89 -9.28 -14.13 6.41
C SER A 89 -10.15 -13.58 5.29
N VAL A 90 -10.36 -14.39 4.24
CA VAL A 90 -11.13 -14.03 3.04
C VAL A 90 -11.98 -15.20 2.56
N GLY A 91 -13.03 -14.88 1.79
CA GLY A 91 -13.85 -15.87 1.10
C GLY A 91 -13.20 -16.39 -0.18
N SER A 92 -14.01 -16.97 -1.07
CA SER A 92 -13.58 -17.45 -2.40
C SER A 92 -13.37 -16.33 -3.42
N SER A 93 -13.62 -15.08 -3.05
CA SER A 93 -13.37 -13.88 -3.85
C SER A 93 -12.92 -12.76 -2.91
N VAL A 94 -12.00 -11.92 -3.38
CA VAL A 94 -11.44 -10.81 -2.61
C VAL A 94 -11.19 -9.61 -3.51
N THR A 95 -11.43 -8.41 -2.98
CA THR A 95 -11.07 -7.17 -3.66
C THR A 95 -9.72 -6.67 -3.15
N PHE A 96 -8.72 -6.65 -4.03
CA PHE A 96 -7.43 -6.03 -3.76
C PHE A 96 -7.47 -4.54 -4.11
N ASN A 97 -7.08 -3.70 -3.15
CA ASN A 97 -7.03 -2.26 -3.29
C ASN A 97 -5.58 -1.79 -3.32
N TRP A 98 -5.17 -1.23 -4.43
CA TRP A 98 -3.89 -0.57 -4.62
C TRP A 98 -4.00 0.91 -4.31
N VAL A 99 -2.87 1.44 -3.86
CA VAL A 99 -2.66 2.84 -3.57
C VAL A 99 -1.41 3.28 -4.30
N LEU A 100 -1.54 4.32 -5.12
CA LEU A 100 -0.46 4.83 -5.97
C LEU A 100 -0.13 6.25 -5.52
N THR A 101 1.02 6.41 -4.86
CA THR A 101 1.52 7.72 -4.41
C THR A 101 2.19 8.49 -5.56
N ALA A 102 2.71 7.76 -6.56
CA ALA A 102 3.13 8.31 -7.85
C ALA A 102 2.55 7.43 -8.97
N ARG A 103 1.58 7.97 -9.71
CA ARG A 103 0.88 7.26 -10.79
C ARG A 103 1.74 7.26 -12.05
N HIS A 104 1.83 6.11 -12.72
CA HIS A 104 2.63 5.96 -13.94
C HIS A 104 1.81 5.32 -15.05
N SER A 105 2.23 5.50 -16.31
CA SER A 105 1.76 4.64 -17.41
C SER A 105 1.86 3.18 -16.97
N THR A 106 0.79 2.41 -17.16
CA THR A 106 0.67 1.05 -16.64
C THR A 106 0.31 0.09 -17.76
N SER A 107 1.08 -0.99 -17.92
CA SER A 107 0.74 -2.04 -18.89
C SER A 107 -0.33 -2.95 -18.31
N SER A 108 -0.09 -3.51 -17.12
CA SER A 108 -0.93 -4.56 -16.55
C SER A 108 -0.74 -4.74 -15.05
N TRP A 109 -1.69 -5.47 -14.47
CA TRP A 109 -1.69 -5.93 -13.09
C TRP A 109 -1.86 -7.44 -13.09
N GLU A 110 -1.03 -8.15 -12.33
CA GLU A 110 -1.06 -9.61 -12.27
C GLU A 110 -1.14 -10.11 -10.83
N TYR A 111 -1.85 -11.21 -10.63
CA TYR A 111 -2.02 -11.84 -9.32
C TYR A 111 -1.65 -13.32 -9.41
N TYR A 112 -0.79 -13.78 -8.51
CA TYR A 112 -0.25 -15.13 -8.50
C TYR A 112 -0.41 -15.79 -7.12
N ILE A 113 -0.74 -17.08 -7.10
CA ILE A 113 -0.54 -17.95 -5.94
C ILE A 113 0.40 -19.08 -6.39
N GLY A 114 1.57 -19.17 -5.75
CA GLY A 114 2.66 -20.00 -6.25
C GLY A 114 3.05 -19.60 -7.68
N SER A 115 3.11 -20.57 -8.60
CA SER A 115 3.40 -20.33 -10.03
C SER A 115 2.17 -20.01 -10.87
N ARG A 116 0.95 -20.17 -10.33
CA ARG A 116 -0.29 -20.00 -11.08
C ARG A 116 -0.72 -18.53 -11.07
N ARG A 117 -0.83 -17.92 -12.26
CA ARG A 117 -1.54 -16.64 -12.43
C ARG A 117 -3.03 -16.87 -12.24
N ILE A 118 -3.63 -16.18 -11.28
CA ILE A 118 -5.05 -16.31 -10.94
C ILE A 118 -5.89 -15.13 -11.46
N ALA A 119 -5.27 -13.99 -11.76
CA ALA A 119 -5.92 -12.86 -12.41
C ALA A 119 -4.92 -12.00 -13.20
N PHE A 120 -5.44 -11.30 -14.21
CA PHE A 120 -4.73 -10.38 -15.07
C PHE A 120 -5.67 -9.22 -15.43
N PHE A 121 -5.21 -7.99 -15.28
CA PHE A 121 -5.94 -6.78 -15.64
C PHE A 121 -5.05 -5.93 -16.54
N GLU A 122 -5.60 -5.46 -17.65
CA GLU A 122 -4.85 -4.69 -18.64
C GLU A 122 -5.20 -3.21 -18.58
N ASP A 123 -4.15 -2.39 -18.51
CA ASP A 123 -4.27 -0.92 -18.53
C ASP A 123 -3.86 -0.33 -19.88
N GLY A 124 -3.14 -1.09 -20.72
CA GLY A 124 -2.84 -0.70 -22.11
C GLY A 124 -1.98 0.57 -22.23
N GLY A 125 -1.19 0.89 -21.20
CA GLY A 125 -0.34 2.08 -21.15
C GLY A 125 -1.03 3.32 -20.57
N ARG A 126 -2.30 3.24 -20.14
CA ARG A 126 -2.96 4.37 -19.46
C ARG A 126 -2.32 4.66 -18.11
N GLN A 127 -2.41 5.91 -17.66
CA GLN A 127 -2.15 6.24 -16.27
C GLN A 127 -3.42 5.92 -15.45
N PRO A 128 -3.35 5.05 -14.42
CA PRO A 128 -4.51 4.68 -13.61
C PRO A 128 -4.92 5.80 -12.65
N ASN A 129 -6.04 5.61 -11.95
CA ASN A 129 -6.41 6.46 -10.81
C ASN A 129 -5.45 6.24 -9.63
N ALA A 130 -5.42 7.17 -8.67
CA ALA A 130 -4.58 7.07 -7.46
C ALA A 130 -4.96 5.88 -6.56
N THR A 131 -6.14 5.31 -6.78
CA THR A 131 -6.56 4.03 -6.22
C THR A 131 -7.05 3.13 -7.33
N VAL A 132 -6.67 1.87 -7.27
CA VAL A 132 -7.13 0.82 -8.17
C VAL A 132 -7.70 -0.33 -7.35
N SER A 133 -8.87 -0.84 -7.76
CA SER A 133 -9.53 -1.96 -7.09
C SER A 133 -9.74 -3.09 -8.08
N HIS A 134 -9.28 -4.28 -7.72
CA HIS A 134 -9.43 -5.49 -8.53
C HIS A 134 -10.10 -6.58 -7.73
N GLN A 135 -11.24 -7.07 -8.22
CA GLN A 135 -11.89 -8.24 -7.64
C GLN A 135 -11.28 -9.51 -8.25
N VAL A 136 -10.74 -10.38 -7.41
CA VAL A 136 -10.00 -11.57 -7.82
C VAL A 136 -10.64 -12.80 -7.20
N SER A 137 -10.93 -13.80 -8.05
CA SER A 137 -11.41 -15.10 -7.59
C SER A 137 -10.26 -15.92 -7.01
N LEU A 138 -10.51 -16.52 -5.86
CA LEU A 138 -9.63 -17.50 -5.20
C LEU A 138 -10.18 -18.93 -5.36
N ALA A 139 -11.03 -19.16 -6.37
CA ALA A 139 -11.59 -20.48 -6.64
C ALA A 139 -10.49 -21.54 -6.84
N GLY A 140 -10.63 -22.65 -6.14
CA GLY A 140 -9.66 -23.74 -6.12
C GLY A 140 -8.51 -23.56 -5.11
N PHE A 141 -8.55 -22.52 -4.27
CA PHE A 141 -7.61 -22.36 -3.15
C PHE A 141 -8.34 -22.36 -1.81
N SER A 142 -7.70 -22.88 -0.78
CA SER A 142 -8.18 -22.89 0.61
C SER A 142 -6.99 -22.84 1.58
N GLY A 143 -7.25 -22.51 2.84
CA GLY A 143 -6.21 -22.43 3.87
C GLY A 143 -5.29 -21.22 3.69
N ARG A 144 -4.10 -21.29 4.30
CA ARG A 144 -3.12 -20.20 4.25
C ARG A 144 -2.48 -20.13 2.86
N GLN A 145 -2.59 -18.99 2.21
CA GLN A 145 -2.05 -18.73 0.89
C GLN A 145 -1.20 -17.47 0.90
N LYS A 146 -0.08 -17.50 0.17
CA LYS A 146 0.70 -16.30 -0.15
C LYS A 146 0.40 -15.89 -1.58
N LEU A 147 -0.17 -14.70 -1.74
CA LEU A 147 -0.44 -14.11 -3.04
C LEU A 147 0.63 -13.07 -3.38
N LEU A 148 1.12 -13.09 -4.62
CA LEU A 148 1.96 -12.05 -5.19
C LEU A 148 1.13 -11.21 -6.17
N ALA A 149 1.02 -9.91 -5.89
CA ALA A 149 0.45 -8.92 -6.78
C ALA A 149 1.58 -8.12 -7.44
N ILE A 150 1.49 -7.94 -8.76
CA ILE A 150 2.50 -7.30 -9.59
C ILE A 150 1.85 -6.17 -10.37
N TRP A 151 2.41 -4.97 -10.27
CA TRP A 151 2.04 -3.82 -11.08
C TRP A 151 3.13 -3.56 -12.12
N ASN A 152 2.85 -3.84 -13.39
CA ASN A 152 3.80 -3.66 -14.49
C ASN A 152 3.67 -2.25 -15.07
N ILE A 153 4.77 -1.48 -15.06
CA ILE A 153 4.83 -0.13 -15.61
C ILE A 153 4.83 -0.19 -17.14
N GLY A 154 4.11 0.71 -17.82
CA GLY A 154 3.87 0.65 -19.26
C GLY A 154 5.09 0.98 -20.11
N ASP A 155 5.86 1.96 -19.66
CA ASP A 155 6.90 2.68 -20.41
C ASP A 155 8.31 2.52 -19.81
N THR A 156 8.48 1.64 -18.82
CA THR A 156 9.78 1.27 -18.25
C THR A 156 9.93 -0.25 -18.16
N PRO A 157 11.15 -0.80 -17.96
CA PRO A 157 11.33 -2.23 -17.74
C PRO A 157 10.98 -2.68 -16.31
N MET A 158 10.38 -1.82 -15.49
CA MET A 158 10.21 -2.03 -14.05
C MET A 158 8.77 -2.40 -13.66
N ALA A 159 8.61 -2.98 -12.47
CA ALA A 159 7.34 -3.36 -11.88
C ALA A 159 7.38 -3.26 -10.35
N PHE A 160 6.22 -3.19 -9.70
CA PHE A 160 6.09 -3.16 -8.25
C PHE A 160 5.55 -4.48 -7.71
N TYR A 161 6.16 -4.98 -6.63
CA TYR A 161 5.94 -6.32 -6.09
C TYR A 161 5.34 -6.28 -4.69
N ASN A 162 4.19 -6.93 -4.51
CA ASN A 162 3.44 -6.90 -3.26
C ASN A 162 3.03 -8.31 -2.87
N CYS A 163 3.55 -8.84 -1.77
CA CYS A 163 3.07 -10.10 -1.20
C CYS A 163 1.97 -9.85 -0.16
N ILE A 164 0.93 -10.67 -0.20
CA ILE A 164 -0.23 -10.62 0.69
C ILE A 164 -0.46 -12.03 1.25
N ASP A 165 -0.47 -12.16 2.57
CA ASP A 165 -0.79 -13.42 3.25
C ASP A 165 -2.31 -13.48 3.51
N LEU A 166 -2.95 -14.55 3.06
CA LEU A 166 -4.39 -14.75 3.10
C LEU A 166 -4.73 -16.06 3.80
N GLN A 167 -5.87 -16.09 4.48
CA GLN A 167 -6.50 -17.32 4.97
C GLN A 167 -7.82 -17.52 4.22
N VAL A 168 -7.80 -18.40 3.21
CA VAL A 168 -8.93 -18.60 2.28
C VAL A 168 -9.88 -19.66 2.83
N GLY A 169 -11.18 -19.35 2.88
CA GLY A 169 -12.21 -20.32 3.26
C GLY A 169 -12.35 -20.55 4.78
N GLY A 170 -11.72 -19.72 5.61
CA GLY A 170 -12.03 -19.66 7.04
C GLY A 170 -13.40 -19.00 7.23
N GLY A 171 -14.41 -19.77 7.64
CA GLY A 171 -15.78 -19.31 7.80
C GLY A 171 -15.90 -18.01 8.60
N GLY A 172 -16.42 -16.98 7.94
CA GLY A 172 -16.83 -15.67 8.46
C GLY A 172 -17.44 -14.89 7.29
N PRO A 173 -18.56 -14.16 7.50
CA PRO A 173 -19.39 -13.71 6.39
C PRO A 173 -18.60 -12.86 5.42
N SER A 174 -18.74 -13.19 4.13
CA SER A 174 -18.47 -12.27 3.02
C SER A 174 -19.03 -10.89 3.41
N PRO A 175 -18.29 -9.78 3.27
CA PRO A 175 -18.94 -8.48 3.23
C PRO A 175 -19.75 -8.46 1.94
N THR A 176 -20.97 -8.99 1.99
CA THR A 176 -22.06 -8.52 1.17
C THR A 176 -22.04 -7.00 1.29
N ALA A 177 -21.96 -6.31 0.15
CA ALA A 177 -21.95 -4.86 0.06
C ALA A 177 -22.91 -4.28 1.11
N ALA A 178 -22.38 -3.51 2.06
CA ALA A 178 -23.22 -2.86 3.05
C ALA A 178 -24.17 -1.91 2.29
N PRO A 179 -25.51 -2.08 2.39
CA PRO A 179 -26.43 -1.10 1.84
C PRO A 179 -26.24 0.22 2.60
N SER A 180 -26.26 1.34 1.87
CA SER A 180 -26.23 2.69 2.45
C SER A 180 -27.23 2.83 3.59
N PRO A 181 -26.83 3.27 4.79
CA PRO A 181 -27.77 3.53 5.86
C PRO A 181 -28.52 4.85 5.60
N THR A 182 -29.81 4.72 5.36
CA THR A 182 -30.83 5.79 5.43
C THR A 182 -30.79 6.43 6.82
N ALA A 183 -30.71 7.76 6.87
CA ALA A 183 -30.66 8.54 8.09
C ALA A 183 -31.94 8.41 8.95
N ARG A 184 -31.80 8.31 10.27
CA ARG A 184 -32.90 8.54 11.23
C ARG A 184 -32.36 9.13 12.56
N PRO A 185 -33.09 10.03 13.25
CA PRO A 185 -32.48 11.20 13.90
C PRO A 185 -32.13 11.04 15.38
N SER A 186 -31.28 11.99 15.78
CA SER A 186 -30.77 12.38 17.09
C SER A 186 -31.78 12.34 18.24
N ALA A 187 -31.35 11.78 19.37
CA ALA A 187 -31.86 12.09 20.70
C ALA A 187 -30.69 12.54 21.60
N SER A 188 -30.79 13.78 22.08
CA SER A 188 -29.87 14.44 23.00
C SER A 188 -30.15 14.02 24.45
N PRO A 189 -29.13 13.85 25.32
CA PRO A 189 -29.33 13.94 26.75
C PRO A 189 -28.65 15.17 27.37
N THR A 190 -29.50 15.86 28.12
CA THR A 190 -29.39 17.00 29.04
C THR A 190 -28.21 16.98 30.02
N ALA A 191 -27.63 18.16 30.24
CA ALA A 191 -26.56 18.45 31.21
C ALA A 191 -27.04 18.44 32.68
N ARG A 192 -26.12 18.17 33.61
CA ARG A 192 -26.25 18.54 35.04
C ARG A 192 -24.92 19.06 35.61
N PRO A 193 -24.90 20.14 36.41
CA PRO A 193 -23.67 20.79 36.90
C PRO A 193 -23.27 20.33 38.32
N SER A 194 -21.97 20.40 38.65
CA SER A 194 -21.53 20.50 40.06
C SER A 194 -20.13 21.12 40.23
N THR A 195 -20.12 22.35 40.74
CA THR A 195 -19.28 22.96 41.80
C THR A 195 -17.79 22.60 42.00
N ARG A 196 -16.97 23.63 41.74
CA ARG A 196 -15.56 23.88 42.12
C ARG A 196 -15.34 23.95 43.64
N PRO A 197 -14.13 23.60 44.15
CA PRO A 197 -13.37 24.56 44.97
C PRO A 197 -11.92 24.78 44.51
N THR A 198 -11.42 25.96 44.87
CA THR A 198 -10.17 26.61 44.45
C THR A 198 -9.09 26.47 45.52
N VAL A 199 -7.87 26.03 45.18
CA VAL A 199 -6.63 26.49 45.85
C VAL A 199 -5.45 26.47 44.85
N ARG A 200 -4.69 27.57 44.81
CA ARG A 200 -3.43 27.79 44.09
C ARG A 200 -2.36 28.15 45.13
N PRO A 201 -1.09 27.72 44.97
CA PRO A 201 -0.03 28.72 44.81
C PRO A 201 0.99 28.39 43.70
N SER A 202 1.76 29.42 43.36
CA SER A 202 2.52 29.68 42.13
C SER A 202 3.97 29.17 42.15
N SER A 203 4.52 28.80 40.98
CA SER A 203 5.88 29.17 40.52
C SER A 203 6.09 28.74 39.04
N PRO A 204 7.14 29.19 38.30
CA PRO A 204 6.97 29.83 36.99
C PRO A 204 7.22 28.91 35.78
N ALA A 205 6.79 29.45 34.64
CA ALA A 205 6.62 28.83 33.34
C ALA A 205 7.91 28.35 32.65
N VAL A 206 7.85 27.13 32.12
CA VAL A 206 8.48 26.76 30.86
C VAL A 206 7.38 26.15 29.99
N SER A 207 7.18 26.71 28.82
CA SER A 207 6.07 26.42 27.90
C SER A 207 6.40 25.22 27.02
N PRO A 208 5.56 24.16 27.00
CA PRO A 208 5.29 23.45 25.76
C PRO A 208 3.81 23.56 25.39
N THR A 209 3.60 23.94 24.13
CA THR A 209 2.32 24.14 23.41
C THR A 209 1.31 23.00 23.65
N PRO A 210 0.01 23.29 23.86
CA PRO A 210 -0.97 22.29 24.29
C PRO A 210 -1.37 21.29 23.19
N ARG A 211 -1.42 20.01 23.59
CA ARG A 211 -2.12 18.92 22.90
C ARG A 211 -3.64 19.13 23.03
N PRO A 212 -4.42 19.20 21.94
CA PRO A 212 -5.87 19.18 22.06
C PRO A 212 -6.34 17.75 22.40
N THR A 213 -6.65 17.54 23.68
CA THR A 213 -7.51 16.43 24.12
C THR A 213 -8.94 16.89 23.93
N GLY A 214 -9.61 16.41 22.89
CA GLY A 214 -11.00 16.76 22.59
C GLY A 214 -11.68 15.67 21.78
N THR A 215 -12.34 14.74 22.47
CA THR A 215 -13.27 13.78 21.86
C THR A 215 -14.58 14.50 21.58
N VAL A 216 -14.84 14.87 20.33
CA VAL A 216 -16.13 15.39 19.86
C VAL A 216 -16.71 14.38 18.84
N PRO A 217 -18.00 14.01 18.89
CA PRO A 217 -18.63 13.19 17.86
C PRO A 217 -18.84 14.04 16.60
N GLY A 218 -17.95 13.85 15.63
CA GLY A 218 -17.85 14.62 14.39
C GLY A 218 -16.38 14.74 14.03
N GLY A 219 -15.92 13.97 13.04
CA GLY A 219 -14.51 13.62 12.79
C GLY A 219 -13.48 14.67 13.19
N ALA A 220 -12.59 14.31 14.13
CA ALA A 220 -11.55 15.17 14.66
C ALA A 220 -10.73 15.83 13.53
N GLN A 221 -10.23 17.05 13.77
CA GLN A 221 -9.35 17.68 12.79
C GLN A 221 -8.13 16.80 12.50
N TRP A 222 -7.79 16.64 11.22
CA TRP A 222 -6.59 15.89 10.85
C TRP A 222 -5.35 16.55 11.45
N ALA A 223 -4.41 15.74 11.93
CA ALA A 223 -3.16 16.20 12.52
C ALA A 223 -2.03 15.19 12.21
N PRO A 224 -0.80 15.66 11.88
CA PRO A 224 0.34 14.78 11.65
C PRO A 224 0.75 14.07 12.94
N GLY A 225 1.42 12.92 12.80
CA GLY A 225 1.80 12.05 13.92
C GLY A 225 0.63 11.31 14.57
N THR A 226 -0.59 11.46 14.04
CA THR A 226 -1.79 10.80 14.57
C THR A 226 -1.97 9.45 13.89
N THR A 227 -2.16 8.40 14.70
CA THR A 227 -2.54 7.07 14.21
C THR A 227 -4.03 7.04 13.90
N TYR A 228 -4.33 6.89 12.62
CA TYR A 228 -5.67 6.68 12.11
C TYR A 228 -5.87 5.22 11.77
N ARG A 229 -7.06 4.71 12.06
CA ARG A 229 -7.52 3.38 11.68
C ARG A 229 -8.41 3.50 10.46
N THR A 230 -8.49 2.43 9.68
CA THR A 230 -9.46 2.35 8.57
C THR A 230 -10.87 2.60 9.12
N GLY A 231 -11.59 3.52 8.49
CA GLY A 231 -12.93 3.95 8.91
C GLY A 231 -12.95 5.21 9.78
N ASP A 232 -11.82 5.61 10.38
CA ASP A 232 -11.75 6.88 11.13
C ASP A 232 -12.12 8.04 10.23
N GLU A 233 -12.88 9.00 10.73
CA GLU A 233 -13.25 10.19 9.97
C GLU A 233 -12.56 11.41 10.56
N VAL A 234 -12.03 12.25 9.67
CA VAL A 234 -11.34 13.48 10.02
C VAL A 234 -11.87 14.64 9.20
N THR A 235 -11.63 15.85 9.68
CA THR A 235 -11.83 17.07 8.90
C THR A 235 -10.49 17.70 8.54
N TYR A 236 -10.26 18.05 7.29
CA TYR A 236 -9.07 18.78 6.84
C TYR A 236 -9.47 19.85 5.83
N GLN A 237 -9.05 21.10 6.07
CA GLN A 237 -9.44 22.28 5.28
C GLN A 237 -10.96 22.40 5.06
N GLY A 238 -11.76 22.03 6.06
CA GLY A 238 -13.23 22.10 6.00
C GLY A 238 -13.92 20.98 5.24
N VAL A 239 -13.17 20.04 4.65
CA VAL A 239 -13.72 18.85 3.98
C VAL A 239 -13.57 17.65 4.89
N ARG A 240 -14.58 16.77 4.92
CA ARG A 240 -14.53 15.52 5.69
C ARG A 240 -13.90 14.42 4.85
N TYR A 241 -13.11 13.59 5.52
CA TYR A 241 -12.47 12.43 4.92
C TYR A 241 -12.62 11.23 5.82
N ARG A 242 -12.75 10.05 5.20
CA ARG A 242 -12.65 8.76 5.87
C ARG A 242 -11.30 8.13 5.58
N CYS A 243 -10.60 7.75 6.63
CA CYS A 243 -9.37 6.99 6.58
C CYS A 243 -9.62 5.64 5.90
N ARG A 244 -8.85 5.33 4.87
CA ARG A 244 -8.98 4.09 4.07
C ARG A 244 -8.01 3.01 4.54
N GLN A 245 -6.90 3.43 5.13
CA GLN A 245 -5.82 2.55 5.56
C GLN A 245 -5.37 2.93 6.96
N SER A 246 -5.17 1.95 7.82
CA SER A 246 -4.60 2.26 9.14
C SER A 246 -3.16 2.72 8.97
N HIS A 247 -2.83 3.91 9.46
CA HIS A 247 -1.51 4.52 9.33
C HIS A 247 -1.26 5.55 10.42
N THR A 248 0.00 5.85 10.71
CA THR A 248 0.37 7.07 11.45
C THR A 248 0.67 8.15 10.43
N SER A 249 -0.15 9.20 10.43
CA SER A 249 0.01 10.32 9.50
C SER A 249 1.34 11.04 9.70
N ILE A 250 1.89 11.58 8.61
CA ILE A 250 3.06 12.47 8.62
C ILE A 250 2.70 13.78 7.93
N VAL A 251 3.56 14.78 8.07
CA VAL A 251 3.54 15.96 7.19
C VAL A 251 3.72 15.47 5.76
N THR A 252 2.94 15.99 4.80
CA THR A 252 2.75 15.52 3.40
C THR A 252 1.69 14.43 3.16
N TRP A 253 1.08 13.87 4.22
CA TRP A 253 -0.03 12.90 4.12
C TRP A 253 -1.40 13.51 4.49
N GLU A 254 -1.52 14.81 4.28
CA GLU A 254 -2.76 15.55 4.53
C GLU A 254 -3.90 15.05 3.62
N PRO A 255 -5.14 14.92 4.11
CA PRO A 255 -6.27 14.53 3.30
C PRO A 255 -6.45 15.46 2.10
N SER A 256 -6.19 14.93 0.91
CA SER A 256 -6.22 15.67 -0.35
C SER A 256 -6.50 14.75 -1.53
N TYR A 257 -6.66 15.34 -2.72
CA TYR A 257 -6.74 14.59 -3.98
C TYR A 257 -5.49 13.71 -4.24
N TYR A 258 -4.33 14.09 -3.71
CA TYR A 258 -3.09 13.34 -3.90
C TYR A 258 -2.92 12.18 -2.92
N THR A 259 -3.62 12.21 -1.78
CA THR A 259 -3.59 11.17 -0.75
C THR A 259 -4.89 10.36 -0.70
N LEU A 260 -5.63 10.28 -1.81
CA LEU A 260 -6.91 9.53 -1.89
C LEU A 260 -6.77 8.05 -1.53
N ALA A 261 -5.54 7.57 -1.65
CA ALA A 261 -5.03 6.35 -1.09
C ALA A 261 -5.31 6.12 0.40
N LEU A 262 -5.10 7.15 1.21
CA LEU A 262 -5.23 7.15 2.67
C LEU A 262 -6.57 7.73 3.11
N TRP A 263 -7.16 8.63 2.32
CA TRP A 263 -8.30 9.45 2.71
C TRP A 263 -9.36 9.51 1.60
N LEU A 264 -10.59 9.08 1.89
CA LEU A 264 -11.73 9.21 0.99
C LEU A 264 -12.55 10.44 1.37
N PRO A 265 -12.75 11.45 0.51
CA PRO A 265 -13.66 12.56 0.81
C PRO A 265 -15.10 12.03 0.98
N ILE A 266 -15.82 12.53 2.01
CA ILE A 266 -17.20 12.12 2.37
C ILE A 266 -18.11 13.31 2.68
#